data_AF-A0A352RPM6-F1
#
_entry.id   AF-A0A352RPM6-F1
#
_cell.length_a   1.000
_cell.length_b   1.000
_cell.length_c   1.000
_cell.angle_alpha   90.00
_cell.angle_beta   90.00
_cell.angle_gamma   90.00
#
_symmetry.space_group_name_H-M   'P 1'
#
loop_
_entity.id
_entity.type
_entity.pdbx_description
1 polymer ?
#
loop_
_entity_poly.entity_id
_entity_poly.type
_entity_poly.pdbx_seq_one_letter_code
_entity_poly.pdbx_strand_id
1 'polypeptide(L)'
;MRSQGRFGANYSVNGHRTSGERRVDFNKGYSFLFERCFEENTLEEIEKIDWSHVTVKTLDANYPPCSLPEGYSFVVKDIQYIKCYDSFEVTIEVDKQYWGDVTPYQAQIAELTAASEAKDSELSEKNALIAEKAQQIAQKDSKIAEMADAEQAAKILLGEAD
;
A
#
# COMPACT_ATOMS: atom_id res chain seq x y z
N MET A 1 -19.39 27.80 34.76
CA MET A 1 -18.10 28.52 34.63
C MET A 1 -17.08 27.46 34.25
N ARG A 2 -16.48 27.51 33.07
CA ARG A 2 -15.42 26.55 32.68
C ARG A 2 -14.19 26.80 33.56
N SER A 3 -13.53 25.73 34.00
CA SER A 3 -12.30 25.83 34.79
C SER A 3 -11.18 26.51 33.99
N GLN A 4 -10.21 27.14 34.66
CA GLN A 4 -8.96 27.51 34.01
C GLN A 4 -8.17 26.22 33.73
N GLY A 5 -7.66 26.07 32.51
CA GLY A 5 -6.88 24.89 32.10
C GLY A 5 -5.67 24.68 33.02
N ARG A 6 -5.40 23.42 33.39
CA ARG A 6 -4.35 23.00 34.30
C ARG A 6 -3.11 22.46 33.62
N PHE A 7 -3.28 21.84 32.44
CA PHE A 7 -2.21 21.13 31.75
C PHE A 7 -1.83 21.80 30.43
N GLY A 8 -2.71 22.64 29.88
CA GLY A 8 -2.46 23.39 28.67
C GLY A 8 -2.70 22.57 27.40
N ALA A 9 -2.41 23.17 26.25
CA ALA A 9 -2.64 22.58 24.93
C ALA A 9 -1.31 22.43 24.18
N ASN A 10 -0.65 21.28 24.35
CA ASN A 10 0.63 20.98 23.70
C ASN A 10 0.43 20.45 22.28
N TYR A 11 -0.71 19.79 22.04
CA TYR A 11 -1.09 19.26 20.74
C TYR A 11 -2.56 19.52 20.42
N SER A 12 -2.89 19.36 19.15
CA SER A 12 -4.24 19.26 18.63
C SER A 12 -4.42 17.92 17.92
N VAL A 13 -5.35 17.09 18.39
CA VAL A 13 -5.73 15.80 17.78
C VAL A 13 -7.05 16.00 17.03
N ASN A 14 -7.04 15.89 15.71
CA ASN A 14 -8.20 16.13 14.84
C ASN A 14 -8.95 17.45 15.16
N GLY A 15 -8.21 18.49 15.55
CA GLY A 15 -8.77 19.81 15.92
C GLY A 15 -9.05 20.00 17.41
N HIS A 16 -8.91 18.96 18.23
CA HIS A 16 -9.12 19.02 19.68
C HIS A 16 -7.83 19.29 20.45
N ARG A 17 -7.79 20.38 21.19
CA ARG A 17 -6.66 20.70 22.06
C ARG A 17 -6.52 19.70 23.21
N THR A 18 -5.31 19.22 23.43
CA THR A 18 -4.99 18.26 24.50
C THR A 18 -3.62 18.53 25.08
N SER A 19 -3.43 18.12 26.35
CA SER A 19 -2.12 18.18 27.02
C SER A 19 -1.09 17.22 26.41
N GLY A 20 -1.53 16.26 25.59
CA GLY A 20 -0.67 15.26 24.96
C GLY A 20 -1.03 13.84 25.36
N GLU A 21 -0.31 12.89 24.77
CA GLU A 21 -0.52 11.47 24.98
C GLU A 21 0.29 10.95 26.16
N ARG A 22 -0.28 9.99 26.87
CA ARG A 22 0.40 9.16 27.85
C ARG A 22 0.28 7.71 27.43
N ARG A 23 1.36 6.94 27.51
CA ARG A 23 1.29 5.48 27.35
C ARG A 23 0.62 4.87 28.58
N VAL A 24 -0.42 4.08 28.37
CA VAL A 24 -1.15 3.38 29.44
C VAL A 24 -0.83 1.89 29.52
N ASP A 25 -0.51 1.26 28.38
CA ASP A 25 -0.11 -0.15 28.31
C ASP A 25 1.23 -0.31 27.60
N PHE A 26 2.01 -1.32 28.00
CA PHE A 26 3.40 -1.50 27.55
C PHE A 26 3.59 -1.57 26.03
N ASN A 27 2.58 -2.02 25.26
CA ASN A 27 2.76 -2.25 23.81
C ASN A 27 1.82 -1.49 22.86
N LYS A 28 0.60 -1.07 23.25
CA LYS A 28 -0.39 -0.56 22.28
C LYS A 28 -1.36 0.52 22.77
N GLY A 29 -1.41 0.80 24.08
CA GLY A 29 -2.41 1.68 24.67
C GLY A 29 -1.90 3.10 24.91
N TYR A 30 -2.68 4.09 24.51
CA TYR A 30 -2.43 5.52 24.73
C TYR A 30 -3.65 6.18 25.40
N SER A 31 -3.43 7.23 26.17
CA SER A 31 -4.49 8.07 26.72
C SER A 31 -4.25 9.54 26.41
N PHE A 32 -5.31 10.27 26.06
CA PHE A 32 -5.31 11.72 25.92
C PHE A 32 -6.19 12.37 26.97
N LEU A 33 -5.73 13.49 27.52
CA LEU A 33 -6.54 14.31 28.42
C LEU A 33 -7.05 15.55 27.67
N PHE A 34 -8.36 15.66 27.54
CA PHE A 34 -9.07 16.76 26.90
C PHE A 34 -9.70 17.65 27.98
N GLU A 35 -9.09 18.80 28.27
CA GLU A 35 -9.61 19.74 29.25
C GLU A 35 -10.84 20.47 28.70
N ARG A 36 -11.95 20.49 29.47
CA ARG A 36 -13.23 21.08 29.02
C ARG A 36 -13.24 22.61 29.01
N CYS A 37 -12.13 23.24 29.42
CA CYS A 37 -11.93 24.67 29.29
C CYS A 37 -11.85 25.13 27.82
N PHE A 38 -11.45 24.21 26.93
CA PHE A 38 -11.47 24.41 25.49
C PHE A 38 -12.87 24.08 24.93
N GLU A 39 -13.37 24.92 24.02
CA GLU A 39 -14.77 24.87 23.60
C GLU A 39 -15.10 23.62 22.80
N GLU A 40 -14.12 23.12 22.04
CA GLU A 40 -14.20 21.91 21.25
C GLU A 40 -14.14 20.63 22.10
N ASN A 41 -13.73 20.70 23.38
CA ASN A 41 -13.59 19.53 24.25
C ASN A 41 -14.87 19.24 25.04
N THR A 42 -16.00 19.17 24.33
CA THR A 42 -17.23 18.56 24.88
C THR A 42 -17.20 17.05 24.66
N LEU A 43 -18.02 16.29 25.41
CA LEU A 43 -18.07 14.84 25.22
C LEU A 43 -18.54 14.52 23.80
N GLU A 44 -19.58 15.24 23.35
CA GLU A 44 -20.24 15.05 22.07
C GLU A 44 -19.32 15.33 20.88
N GLU A 45 -18.41 16.30 20.99
CA GLU A 45 -17.42 16.57 19.94
C GLU A 45 -16.24 15.59 20.00
N ILE A 46 -15.80 15.18 21.20
CA ILE A 46 -14.75 14.15 21.36
C ILE A 46 -15.21 12.81 20.76
N GLU A 47 -16.47 12.42 20.95
CA GLU A 47 -17.03 11.20 20.36
C GLU A 47 -17.09 11.23 18.82
N LYS A 48 -17.01 12.40 18.19
CA LYS A 48 -16.99 12.57 16.73
C LYS A 48 -15.58 12.52 16.13
N ILE A 49 -14.53 12.47 16.96
CA ILE A 49 -13.16 12.37 16.46
C ILE A 49 -13.02 11.11 15.61
N ASP A 50 -12.54 11.28 14.37
CA ASP A 50 -12.22 10.15 13.50
C ASP A 50 -10.90 9.49 13.94
N TRP A 51 -11.01 8.52 14.85
CA TRP A 51 -9.89 7.72 15.33
C TRP A 51 -9.32 6.77 14.27
N SER A 52 -9.99 6.59 13.12
CA SER A 52 -9.44 5.82 12.00
C SER A 52 -8.46 6.65 11.15
N HIS A 53 -8.57 7.98 11.19
CA HIS A 53 -7.70 8.93 10.50
C HIS A 53 -7.21 10.00 11.47
N VAL A 54 -6.34 9.60 12.39
CA VAL A 54 -5.79 10.52 13.39
C VAL A 54 -4.75 11.44 12.75
N THR A 55 -4.91 12.73 13.00
CA THR A 55 -3.99 13.81 12.66
C THR A 55 -3.57 14.51 13.94
N VAL A 56 -2.26 14.67 14.13
CA VAL A 56 -1.70 15.36 15.30
C VAL A 56 -0.94 16.58 14.85
N LYS A 57 -1.28 17.73 15.43
CA LYS A 57 -0.54 18.98 15.25
C LYS A 57 0.10 19.38 16.56
N THR A 58 1.42 19.55 16.57
CA THR A 58 2.14 20.17 17.69
C THR A 58 1.79 21.65 17.77
N LEU A 59 1.38 22.10 18.96
CA LEU A 59 1.03 23.50 19.24
C LEU A 59 2.15 24.22 20.01
N ASP A 60 2.83 23.52 20.92
CA ASP A 60 4.02 24.03 21.60
C ASP A 60 5.28 23.34 21.03
N ALA A 61 6.12 24.11 20.34
CA ALA A 61 7.35 23.62 19.72
C ALA A 61 8.42 23.17 20.73
N ASN A 62 8.31 23.55 22.01
CA ASN A 62 9.21 23.12 23.07
C ASN A 62 8.77 21.80 23.73
N TYR A 63 7.58 21.30 23.41
CA TYR A 63 7.11 20.02 23.90
C TYR A 63 7.67 18.89 23.02
N PRO A 64 7.97 17.70 23.59
CA PRO A 64 8.37 16.54 22.80
C PRO A 64 7.39 16.23 21.66
N PRO A 65 7.80 15.53 20.59
CA PRO A 65 6.87 15.04 19.57
C PRO A 65 5.89 14.02 20.15
N CYS A 66 4.67 13.98 19.60
CA CYS A 66 3.67 12.99 19.97
C CYS A 66 4.18 11.59 19.59
N SER A 67 4.07 10.65 20.52
CA SER A 67 4.52 9.27 20.38
C SER A 67 3.48 8.32 19.77
N LEU A 68 2.36 8.87 19.27
CA LEU A 68 1.44 8.10 18.43
C LEU A 68 2.14 7.70 17.13
N PRO A 69 2.05 6.43 16.72
CA PRO A 69 2.61 6.00 15.45
C PRO A 69 1.86 6.66 14.29
N GLU A 70 2.61 7.30 13.40
CA GLU A 70 2.06 7.96 12.20
C GLU A 70 1.45 6.93 11.24
N GLY A 71 0.31 7.29 10.64
CA GLY A 71 -0.39 6.43 9.69
C GLY A 71 -1.04 5.20 10.33
N TYR A 72 -1.42 5.27 11.61
CA TYR A 72 -2.23 4.23 12.25
C TYR A 72 -3.63 4.73 12.57
N SER A 73 -4.57 3.80 12.52
CA SER A 73 -5.90 3.90 13.08
C SER A 73 -5.90 3.40 14.52
N PHE A 74 -6.83 3.92 15.29
CA PHE A 74 -6.99 3.61 16.70
C PHE A 74 -8.45 3.30 17.00
N VAL A 75 -8.64 2.47 18.03
CA VAL A 75 -9.96 2.17 18.59
C VAL A 75 -10.04 2.77 19.99
N VAL A 76 -11.12 3.51 20.25
CA VAL A 76 -11.44 4.01 21.59
C VAL A 76 -11.84 2.83 22.47
N LYS A 77 -11.17 2.71 23.62
CA LYS A 77 -11.46 1.70 24.64
C LYS A 77 -12.32 2.25 25.75
N ASP A 78 -12.09 3.51 26.12
CA ASP A 78 -12.80 4.15 27.20
C ASP A 78 -12.76 5.68 27.08
N ILE A 79 -13.79 6.33 27.59
CA ILE A 79 -13.86 7.78 27.76
C ILE A 79 -14.35 8.05 29.19
N GLN A 80 -13.47 8.58 30.04
CA GLN A 80 -13.77 8.84 31.44
C GLN A 80 -13.80 10.33 31.74
N TYR A 81 -14.83 10.79 32.46
CA TYR A 81 -14.85 12.15 32.99
C TYR A 81 -14.05 12.22 34.31
N ILE A 82 -12.99 13.03 34.31
CA ILE A 82 -12.15 13.26 35.47
C ILE A 82 -12.56 14.57 36.15
N LYS A 83 -13.43 14.45 37.17
CA LYS A 83 -14.00 15.59 37.90
C LYS A 83 -12.94 16.53 38.51
N CYS A 84 -11.82 16.01 39.00
CA CYS A 84 -10.81 16.86 39.66
C CYS A 84 -10.05 17.78 38.69
N TYR A 85 -10.04 17.46 37.40
CA TYR A 85 -9.43 18.27 36.34
C TYR A 85 -10.46 18.96 35.45
N ASP A 86 -11.75 18.58 35.56
CA ASP A 86 -12.82 18.97 34.64
C ASP A 86 -12.44 18.66 33.19
N SER A 87 -12.04 17.40 32.96
CA SER A 87 -11.49 16.91 31.70
C SER A 87 -12.06 15.55 31.34
N PHE A 88 -11.99 15.19 30.07
CA PHE A 88 -12.21 13.82 29.61
C PHE A 88 -10.88 13.14 29.34
N GLU A 89 -10.66 11.95 29.89
CA GLU A 89 -9.55 11.08 29.50
C GLU A 89 -10.08 10.05 28.49
N VAL A 90 -9.50 10.04 27.30
CA VAL A 90 -9.83 9.10 26.24
C VAL A 90 -8.70 8.10 26.13
N THR A 91 -8.99 6.83 26.34
CA THR A 91 -8.06 5.72 26.17
C THR A 91 -8.26 5.07 24.80
N ILE A 92 -7.19 4.92 24.04
CA ILE A 92 -7.19 4.34 22.70
C ILE A 92 -6.14 3.24 22.59
N GLU A 93 -6.37 2.29 21.68
CA GLU A 93 -5.40 1.26 21.31
C GLU A 93 -5.16 1.28 19.80
N VAL A 94 -3.93 1.00 19.38
CA VAL A 94 -3.56 0.81 17.97
C VAL A 94 -4.42 -0.31 17.35
N ASP A 95 -5.10 -0.03 16.23
CA ASP A 95 -5.87 -1.02 15.45
C ASP A 95 -5.10 -1.48 14.21
N LYS A 96 -5.14 -0.70 13.14
CA LYS A 96 -4.55 -1.04 11.83
C LYS A 96 -3.72 0.10 11.30
N GLN A 97 -2.74 -0.22 10.46
CA GLN A 97 -2.02 0.80 9.70
C GLN A 97 -2.91 1.32 8.55
N TYR A 98 -3.04 2.64 8.47
CA TYR A 98 -3.67 3.37 7.38
C TYR A 98 -2.61 3.77 6.35
N TRP A 99 -2.76 3.26 5.12
CA TRP A 99 -1.81 3.48 4.02
C TRP A 99 -2.22 4.62 3.06
N GLY A 100 -3.27 5.37 3.40
CA GLY A 100 -3.87 6.36 2.49
C GLY A 100 -4.82 5.74 1.47
N ASP A 101 -5.21 6.54 0.48
CA ASP A 101 -5.98 6.07 -0.67
C ASP A 101 -5.09 5.23 -1.60
N VAL A 102 -5.32 3.92 -1.62
CA VAL A 102 -4.56 2.96 -2.43
C VAL A 102 -5.20 2.67 -3.80
N THR A 103 -6.34 3.29 -4.11
CA THR A 103 -7.05 3.15 -5.38
C THR A 103 -6.18 3.40 -6.63
N PRO A 104 -5.33 4.44 -6.70
CA PRO A 104 -4.50 4.65 -7.89
C PRO A 104 -3.51 3.50 -8.14
N TYR A 105 -3.02 2.85 -7.08
CA TYR A 105 -2.13 1.69 -7.22
C TYR A 105 -2.88 0.46 -7.74
N GLN A 106 -4.15 0.29 -7.36
CA GLN A 106 -4.98 -0.81 -7.88
C GLN A 106 -5.19 -0.67 -9.40
N ALA A 107 -5.43 0.56 -9.87
CA ALA A 107 -5.54 0.85 -11.30
C ALA A 107 -4.22 0.54 -12.04
N GLN A 108 -3.08 0.96 -11.47
CA GLN A 108 -1.77 0.67 -12.05
C GLN A 108 -1.46 -0.83 -12.11
N ILE A 109 -1.83 -1.61 -11.08
CA ILE A 109 -1.67 -3.06 -11.07
C ILE A 109 -2.52 -3.71 -12.17
N ALA A 110 -3.77 -3.26 -12.35
CA ALA A 110 -4.64 -3.79 -13.41
C ALA A 110 -4.07 -3.52 -14.81
N GLU A 111 -3.56 -2.31 -15.05
CA GLU A 111 -2.91 -1.94 -16.32
C GLU A 111 -1.66 -2.79 -16.59
N LEU A 112 -0.78 -2.94 -15.60
CA LEU A 112 0.43 -3.76 -15.71
C LEU A 112 0.10 -5.24 -15.95
N THR A 113 -0.96 -5.75 -15.31
CA THR A 113 -1.42 -7.13 -15.49
C THR A 113 -1.90 -7.35 -16.92
N ALA A 114 -2.76 -6.47 -17.44
CA ALA A 114 -3.23 -6.55 -18.83
C ALA A 114 -2.08 -6.43 -19.84
N ALA A 115 -1.11 -5.55 -19.59
CA ALA A 115 0.07 -5.41 -20.43
C ALA A 115 0.96 -6.67 -20.43
N SER A 116 1.05 -7.37 -19.29
CA SER A 116 1.77 -8.64 -19.17
C SER A 116 1.07 -9.75 -19.98
N GLU A 117 -0.24 -9.90 -19.82
CA GLU A 117 -1.04 -10.91 -20.53
C GLU A 117 -0.98 -10.72 -22.06
N ALA A 118 -0.98 -9.46 -22.53
CA ALA A 118 -0.81 -9.14 -23.94
C ALA A 118 0.57 -9.57 -24.46
N LYS A 119 1.65 -9.31 -23.70
CA LYS A 119 3.00 -9.73 -24.06
C LYS A 119 3.17 -11.24 -24.06
N ASP A 120 2.56 -11.95 -23.12
CA ASP A 120 2.60 -13.42 -23.07
C ASP A 120 1.91 -14.04 -24.29
N SER A 121 0.79 -13.45 -24.72
CA SER A 121 0.09 -13.85 -25.94
C SER A 121 0.96 -13.63 -27.19
N GLU A 122 1.57 -12.44 -27.33
CA GLU A 122 2.48 -12.14 -28.44
C GLU A 122 3.70 -13.07 -28.48
N LEU A 123 4.27 -13.41 -27.31
CA LEU A 123 5.37 -14.37 -27.20
C LEU A 123 4.93 -15.78 -27.63
N SER A 124 3.74 -16.21 -27.22
CA SER A 124 3.19 -17.51 -27.63
C SER A 124 3.01 -17.59 -29.15
N GLU A 125 2.48 -16.55 -29.77
CA GLU A 125 2.32 -16.46 -31.23
C GLU A 125 3.68 -16.50 -31.95
N LYS A 126 4.66 -15.71 -31.49
CA LYS A 126 6.01 -15.73 -32.06
C LYS A 126 6.68 -17.10 -31.91
N ASN A 127 6.52 -17.77 -30.77
CA ASN A 127 7.06 -19.11 -30.57
C ASN A 127 6.43 -20.14 -31.51
N ALA A 128 5.11 -20.05 -31.73
CA ALA A 128 4.43 -20.90 -32.71
C ALA A 128 4.95 -20.66 -34.13
N LEU A 129 5.14 -19.40 -34.52
CA LEU A 129 5.71 -19.04 -35.83
C LEU A 129 7.15 -19.54 -35.98
N ILE A 130 7.98 -19.43 -34.94
CA ILE A 130 9.36 -19.96 -34.95
C ILE A 130 9.33 -21.48 -35.16
N ALA A 131 8.45 -22.21 -34.46
CA ALA A 131 8.32 -23.65 -34.62
C ALA A 131 7.88 -24.04 -36.04
N GLU A 132 6.93 -23.32 -36.62
CA GLU A 132 6.49 -23.54 -38.00
C GLU A 132 7.64 -23.29 -39.00
N LYS A 133 8.38 -22.18 -38.84
CA LYS A 133 9.53 -21.87 -39.69
C LYS A 133 10.63 -22.90 -39.58
N ALA A 134 10.89 -23.42 -38.37
CA ALA A 134 11.86 -24.50 -38.18
C ALA A 134 11.46 -25.78 -38.93
N GLN A 135 10.17 -26.14 -38.92
CA GLN A 135 9.66 -27.27 -39.71
C GLN A 135 9.81 -27.04 -41.22
N GLN A 136 9.49 -25.83 -41.71
CA GLN A 136 9.65 -25.48 -43.13
C GLN A 136 11.12 -25.56 -43.58
N ILE A 137 12.07 -25.15 -42.74
CA ILE A 137 13.51 -25.27 -43.00
C ILE A 137 13.91 -26.74 -43.10
N ALA A 138 13.53 -27.56 -42.12
CA ALA A 138 13.85 -28.99 -42.13
C ALA A 138 13.32 -29.72 -43.38
N GLN A 139 12.10 -29.37 -43.83
CA GLN A 139 11.54 -29.92 -45.06
C GLN A 139 12.33 -29.50 -46.32
N LYS A 140 12.77 -28.24 -46.37
CA LYS A 140 13.60 -27.75 -47.48
C LYS A 140 14.97 -28.43 -47.50
N ASP A 141 15.60 -28.59 -46.34
CA ASP A 141 16.89 -29.28 -46.23
C ASP A 141 16.80 -30.74 -46.71
N SER A 142 15.72 -31.45 -46.35
CA SER A 142 15.47 -32.82 -46.85
C SER A 142 15.35 -32.85 -48.38
N LYS A 143 14.60 -31.91 -48.98
CA LYS A 143 14.46 -31.84 -50.45
C LYS A 143 15.77 -31.51 -51.15
N ILE A 144 16.60 -30.65 -50.56
CA ILE A 144 17.92 -30.31 -51.10
C ILE A 144 18.81 -31.55 -51.10
N ALA A 145 18.79 -32.36 -50.03
CA ALA A 145 19.52 -33.62 -49.97
C ALA A 145 19.04 -34.61 -51.06
N GLU A 146 17.73 -34.80 -51.20
CA GLU A 146 17.16 -35.67 -52.25
C GLU A 146 17.56 -35.23 -53.67
N MET A 147 17.55 -33.92 -53.94
CA MET A 147 17.98 -33.38 -55.23
C MET A 147 19.47 -33.58 -55.48
N ALA A 148 20.32 -33.42 -54.46
CA ALA A 148 21.76 -33.66 -54.56
C ALA A 148 22.06 -35.13 -54.87
N ASP A 149 21.38 -36.06 -54.20
CA ASP A 149 21.49 -37.50 -54.46
C ASP A 149 21.05 -37.85 -55.90
N ALA A 150 19.95 -37.27 -56.37
CA ALA A 150 19.47 -37.47 -57.74
C ALA A 150 20.44 -36.91 -58.79
N GLU A 151 21.04 -35.75 -58.56
CA GLU A 151 22.07 -35.18 -59.45
C GLU A 151 23.31 -36.08 -59.51
N GLN A 152 23.74 -36.61 -58.36
CA GLN A 152 24.89 -37.52 -58.30
C GLN A 152 24.59 -38.84 -59.03
N ALA A 153 23.39 -39.41 -58.87
CA ALA A 153 22.97 -40.59 -59.61
C ALA A 153 22.90 -40.35 -61.13
N ALA A 154 22.44 -39.18 -61.57
CA ALA A 154 22.39 -38.82 -62.99
C ALA A 154 23.79 -38.69 -63.62
N LYS A 155 24.76 -38.08 -62.91
CA LYS A 155 26.17 -38.00 -63.37
C LYS A 155 26.81 -39.37 -63.56
N ILE A 156 26.52 -40.31 -62.65
CA ILE A 156 27.00 -41.71 -62.76
C ILE A 156 26.44 -42.39 -64.01
N LEU A 157 25.16 -42.18 -64.32
CA LEU A 157 24.49 -42.79 -65.49
C LEU A 157 24.96 -42.22 -66.84
N LEU A 158 25.34 -40.94 -66.88
CA LEU A 158 25.83 -40.27 -68.09
C LEU A 158 27.32 -40.53 -68.38
N GLY A 159 28.03 -41.23 -67.50
CA GLY A 159 29.46 -41.52 -67.66
C GLY A 159 30.37 -40.30 -67.45
N GLU A 160 29.87 -39.24 -66.81
CA GLU A 160 30.60 -37.99 -66.53
C GLU A 160 31.24 -37.96 -65.13
N ALA A 161 31.31 -39.12 -64.46
CA ALA A 161 31.99 -39.24 -63.17
C ALA A 161 33.50 -39.48 -63.40
N ASP A 162 34.29 -38.41 -63.39
CA ASP A 162 35.73 -38.47 -63.07
C ASP A 162 35.95 -38.58 -61.55
#